data_AF-A0A922T6S6-F1
#
_entry.id   AF-A0A922T6S6-F1
#
_cell.length_a   1.000
_cell.length_b   1.000
_cell.length_c   1.000
_cell.angle_alpha   90.00
_cell.angle_beta   90.00
_cell.angle_gamma   90.00
#
_symmetry.space_group_name_H-M   'P 1'
#
loop_
_entity.id
_entity.type
_entity.pdbx_description
1 polymer ?
#
loop_
_entity_poly.entity_id
_entity_poly.type
_entity_poly.pdbx_seq_one_letter_code
_entity_poly.pdbx_strand_id
1 'polypeptide(L)'
;MLAYLIATPKGRAYLLTGLPYMAVTAAILPLLPYLFWNLQNDWLRLERQGARLVASGFSPRYLGGYAALLLLAPTPLVTWFAFRALKALPKDYALLIWSSVPLLLYFTYHATHAPVQANWIVPLQACVAIAATFGLVQAQSPRLWIKATLAGALLLSVGSVATAFNPATPDRHDRQSTKPNARMVSDTRRHHRPAAGNGRQMDRHDRLRSNRIARPSFSSNARLVRL
;
A
#
# COMPACT_ATOMS: atom_id res chain seq x y z
N MET A 1 7.30 13.27 -16.63
CA MET A 1 6.96 14.56 -17.25
C MET A 1 8.04 15.63 -17.10
N LEU A 2 8.48 15.99 -15.88
CA LEU A 2 9.61 16.95 -15.73
C LEU A 2 10.89 16.47 -16.45
N ALA A 3 11.23 15.18 -16.32
CA ALA A 3 12.36 14.60 -17.03
C ALA A 3 12.23 14.75 -18.56
N TYR A 4 11.02 14.67 -19.13
CA TYR A 4 10.79 14.89 -20.57
C TYR A 4 11.05 16.34 -20.98
N LEU A 5 10.53 17.29 -20.19
CA LEU A 5 10.68 18.72 -20.44
C LEU A 5 12.15 19.15 -20.46
N ILE A 6 12.98 18.54 -19.62
CA ILE A 6 14.41 18.87 -19.54
C ILE A 6 15.22 18.07 -20.57
N ALA A 7 14.99 16.76 -20.68
CA ALA A 7 15.84 15.85 -21.45
C ALA A 7 15.61 15.91 -22.97
N THR A 8 14.48 16.45 -23.46
CA THR A 8 14.16 16.45 -24.89
C THR A 8 14.10 17.86 -25.49
N PRO A 9 14.56 18.09 -26.73
CA PRO A 9 14.44 19.39 -27.39
C PRO A 9 12.98 19.87 -27.52
N LYS A 10 12.08 18.95 -27.91
CA LYS A 10 10.63 19.23 -27.97
C LYS A 10 10.10 19.66 -26.60
N GLY A 11 10.44 18.93 -25.53
CA GLY A 11 10.03 19.25 -24.17
C GLY A 11 10.55 20.60 -23.69
N ARG A 12 11.78 20.98 -24.01
CA ARG A 12 12.34 22.28 -23.63
C ARG A 12 11.63 23.43 -24.33
N ALA A 13 11.20 23.26 -25.58
CA ALA A 13 10.39 24.27 -26.26
C ALA A 13 9.05 24.52 -25.55
N TYR A 14 8.46 23.49 -24.92
CA TYR A 14 7.25 23.67 -24.12
C TYR A 14 7.46 24.49 -22.84
N LEU A 15 8.69 24.54 -22.28
CA LEU A 15 8.99 25.40 -21.13
C LEU A 15 8.85 26.90 -21.43
N LEU A 16 8.87 27.27 -22.72
CA LEU A 16 8.63 28.64 -23.16
C LEU A 16 7.14 28.97 -23.26
N THR A 17 6.26 27.97 -23.16
CA THR A 17 4.81 28.16 -23.16
C THR A 17 4.28 28.40 -21.74
N GLY A 18 3.14 29.09 -21.60
CA GLY A 18 2.50 29.30 -20.30
C GLY A 18 1.90 28.03 -19.67
N LEU A 19 1.68 26.97 -20.46
CA LEU A 19 1.00 25.75 -20.05
C LEU A 19 1.66 25.00 -18.87
N PRO A 20 2.98 24.71 -18.86
CA PRO A 20 3.63 24.06 -17.72
C PRO A 20 3.50 24.87 -16.43
N TYR A 21 3.56 26.21 -16.50
CA TYR A 21 3.42 27.07 -15.32
C TYR A 21 1.98 27.09 -14.81
N MET A 22 0.98 27.05 -15.69
CA MET A 22 -0.42 26.88 -15.31
C MET A 22 -0.65 25.52 -14.62
N ALA A 23 -0.04 24.45 -15.12
CA ALA A 23 -0.12 23.13 -14.49
C ALA A 23 0.54 23.10 -13.10
N VAL A 24 1.71 23.72 -12.95
CA VAL A 24 2.39 23.86 -11.65
C VAL A 24 1.53 24.68 -10.69
N THR A 25 0.95 25.80 -11.14
CA THR A 25 0.06 26.63 -10.33
C THR A 25 -1.17 25.85 -9.89
N ALA A 26 -1.81 25.13 -10.82
CA ALA A 26 -2.97 24.28 -10.53
C ALA A 26 -2.64 23.12 -9.56
N ALA A 27 -1.39 22.63 -9.56
CA ALA A 27 -0.93 21.61 -8.61
C ALA A 27 -0.59 22.17 -7.23
N ILE A 28 -0.02 23.38 -7.16
CA ILE A 28 0.37 24.02 -5.89
C ILE A 28 -0.83 24.61 -5.16
N LEU A 29 -1.79 25.20 -5.88
CA LEU A 29 -2.92 25.91 -5.27
C LEU A 29 -3.71 25.06 -4.26
N PRO A 30 -4.05 23.79 -4.53
CA PRO A 30 -4.71 22.91 -3.55
C PRO A 30 -3.79 22.46 -2.40
N LEU A 31 -2.46 22.54 -2.59
CA LEU A 31 -1.47 22.18 -1.58
C LEU A 31 -1.22 23.31 -0.57
N LEU A 32 -1.54 24.57 -0.91
CA LEU A 32 -1.38 25.72 -0.03
C LEU A 32 -1.97 25.54 1.37
N PRO A 33 -3.24 25.14 1.56
CA PRO A 33 -3.79 24.97 2.91
C PRO A 33 -3.02 23.91 3.73
N TYR A 34 -2.51 22.87 3.07
CA TYR A 34 -1.68 21.86 3.72
C TYR A 34 -0.32 22.41 4.15
N LEU A 35 0.32 23.23 3.30
CA LEU A 35 1.59 23.89 3.61
C LEU A 35 1.44 24.91 4.73
N PHE A 36 0.43 25.78 4.66
CA PHE A 36 0.15 26.76 5.71
C PHE A 36 -0.08 26.10 7.06
N TRP A 37 -0.87 25.04 7.10
CA TRP A 37 -1.06 24.30 8.36
C TRP A 37 0.25 23.68 8.86
N ASN A 38 1.06 23.06 7.99
CA ASN A 38 2.33 22.46 8.42
C ASN A 38 3.30 23.51 8.96
N LEU A 39 3.40 24.68 8.33
CA LEU A 39 4.21 25.80 8.79
C LEU A 39 3.80 26.27 10.21
N GLN A 40 2.52 26.21 10.53
CA GLN A 40 1.98 26.57 11.84
C GLN A 40 2.11 25.47 12.91
N ASN A 41 2.40 24.23 12.51
CA ASN A 41 2.37 23.05 13.38
C ASN A 41 3.71 22.29 13.30
N ASP A 42 4.82 23.02 13.17
CA ASP A 42 6.19 22.47 13.18
C ASP A 42 6.38 21.28 12.23
N TRP A 43 5.73 21.30 11.06
CA TRP A 43 5.80 20.25 10.04
C TRP A 43 5.34 18.85 10.49
N LEU A 44 4.54 18.77 11.56
CA LEU A 44 4.13 17.51 12.18
C LEU A 44 3.46 16.51 11.22
N ARG A 45 2.65 16.99 10.27
CA ARG A 45 1.99 16.11 9.28
C ARG A 45 2.98 15.60 8.25
N LEU A 46 3.90 16.44 7.79
CA LEU A 46 4.95 16.05 6.86
C LEU A 46 5.90 15.04 7.49
N GLU A 47 6.32 15.26 8.75
CA GLU A 47 7.17 14.33 9.50
C GLU A 47 6.52 12.95 9.63
N ARG A 48 5.23 12.90 10.00
CA ARG A 48 4.48 11.64 10.10
C ARG A 48 4.33 10.89 8.78
N GLN A 49 4.23 11.62 7.67
CA GLN A 49 4.21 11.01 6.33
C GLN A 49 5.60 10.50 5.93
N GLY A 50 6.65 11.28 6.19
CA GLY A 50 8.04 10.92 5.90
C GLY A 50 8.57 9.77 6.74
N ALA A 51 8.12 9.64 8.00
CA ALA A 51 8.50 8.55 8.89
C ALA A 51 8.15 7.15 8.31
N ARG A 52 7.15 7.07 7.42
CA ARG A 52 6.79 5.82 6.72
C ARG A 52 7.75 5.44 5.60
N LEU A 53 8.59 6.36 5.15
CA LEU A 53 9.57 6.16 4.09
C LEU A 53 10.93 5.69 4.63
N VAL A 54 11.15 5.75 5.95
CA VAL A 54 12.34 5.21 6.59
C VAL A 54 12.25 3.69 6.58
N ALA A 55 12.90 3.08 5.60
CA ALA A 55 13.02 1.63 5.53
C ALA A 55 14.34 1.17 6.15
N SER A 56 14.26 0.18 7.05
CA SER A 56 15.43 -0.38 7.70
C SER A 56 16.08 -1.45 6.82
N GLY A 57 17.24 -1.10 6.24
CA GLY A 57 18.13 -2.05 5.57
C GLY A 57 17.74 -2.44 4.15
N PHE A 58 18.74 -2.91 3.39
CA PHE A 58 18.60 -3.40 2.03
C PHE A 58 18.14 -4.87 2.03
N SER A 59 17.11 -5.19 1.26
CA SER A 59 16.60 -6.54 1.05
C SER A 59 15.97 -6.69 -0.35
N PRO A 60 16.47 -7.58 -1.21
CA PRO A 60 15.91 -7.80 -2.54
C PRO A 60 14.60 -8.60 -2.52
N ARG A 61 14.11 -9.04 -1.35
CA ARG A 61 12.98 -9.97 -1.23
C ARG A 61 11.68 -9.47 -1.86
N TYR A 62 11.51 -8.15 -1.99
CA TYR A 62 10.29 -7.56 -2.54
C TYR A 62 10.35 -7.33 -4.05
N LEU A 63 11.50 -7.52 -4.70
CA LEU A 63 11.64 -7.35 -6.15
C LEU A 63 10.73 -8.30 -6.93
N GLY A 64 10.60 -9.55 -6.48
CA GLY A 64 9.68 -10.52 -7.09
C GLY A 64 8.22 -10.09 -6.97
N GLY A 65 7.82 -9.58 -5.79
CA GLY A 65 6.48 -9.03 -5.57
C GLY A 65 6.21 -7.79 -6.41
N TYR A 66 7.19 -6.90 -6.55
CA TYR A 66 7.11 -5.72 -7.41
C TYR A 66 6.99 -6.10 -8.89
N ALA A 67 7.77 -7.07 -9.38
CA ALA A 67 7.66 -7.57 -10.75
C ALA A 67 6.28 -8.19 -11.02
N ALA A 68 5.78 -9.02 -10.11
CA ALA A 68 4.43 -9.55 -10.19
C ALA A 68 3.38 -8.43 -10.21
N LEU A 69 3.55 -7.41 -9.37
CA LEU A 69 2.65 -6.26 -9.34
C LEU A 69 2.64 -5.48 -10.66
N LEU A 70 3.81 -5.24 -11.27
CA LEU A 70 3.90 -4.59 -12.58
C LEU A 70 3.19 -5.38 -13.69
N LEU A 71 3.28 -6.71 -13.64
CA LEU A 71 2.74 -7.59 -14.67
C LEU A 71 1.24 -7.88 -14.51
N LEU A 72 0.77 -8.01 -13.27
CA LEU A 72 -0.59 -8.46 -12.97
C LEU A 72 -1.54 -7.29 -12.70
N ALA A 73 -1.08 -6.17 -12.13
CA ALA A 73 -1.96 -5.04 -11.79
C ALA A 73 -2.68 -4.41 -13.01
N PRO A 74 -2.06 -4.25 -14.20
CA PRO A 74 -2.76 -3.76 -15.39
C PRO A 74 -3.78 -4.76 -15.97
N THR A 75 -3.83 -5.99 -15.45
CA THR A 75 -4.28 -7.24 -16.08
C THR A 75 -3.25 -7.85 -17.05
N PRO A 76 -3.12 -9.19 -17.10
CA PRO A 76 -2.18 -9.87 -18.00
C PRO A 76 -2.34 -9.50 -19.48
N LEU A 77 -3.57 -9.21 -19.91
CA LEU A 77 -3.87 -8.86 -21.31
C LEU A 77 -3.34 -7.47 -21.68
N VAL A 78 -3.52 -6.47 -20.81
CA VAL A 78 -2.97 -5.12 -21.01
C VAL A 78 -1.45 -5.18 -21.00
N THR A 79 -0.86 -5.91 -20.06
CA THR A 79 0.59 -6.15 -19.99
C THR A 79 1.12 -6.78 -21.27
N TRP A 80 0.44 -7.80 -21.81
CA TRP A 80 0.81 -8.44 -23.07
C TRP A 80 0.85 -7.46 -24.24
N PHE A 81 -0.19 -6.62 -24.40
CA PHE A 81 -0.19 -5.62 -25.45
C PHE A 81 0.87 -4.53 -25.24
N ALA A 82 1.11 -4.11 -24.00
CA ALA A 82 2.19 -3.18 -23.70
C ALA A 82 3.56 -3.74 -24.11
N PHE A 83 3.82 -5.04 -23.88
CA PHE A 83 5.04 -5.70 -24.37
C PHE A 83 5.11 -5.77 -25.89
N ARG A 84 3.98 -6.05 -26.56
CA ARG A 84 3.95 -6.04 -28.04
C ARG A 84 4.31 -4.67 -28.61
N ALA A 85 3.89 -3.59 -27.95
CA ALA A 85 4.25 -2.24 -28.35
C ALA A 85 5.75 -1.97 -28.31
N LEU A 86 6.52 -2.70 -27.49
CA LEU A 86 7.98 -2.58 -27.45
C LEU A 86 8.68 -3.08 -28.73
N LYS A 87 8.01 -3.90 -29.55
CA LYS A 87 8.58 -4.40 -30.82
C LYS A 87 8.49 -3.39 -31.96
N ALA A 88 7.62 -2.39 -31.83
CA ALA A 88 7.45 -1.33 -32.79
C ALA A 88 7.08 -0.07 -32.02
N LEU A 89 8.07 0.59 -31.41
CA LEU A 89 7.85 1.88 -30.75
C LEU A 89 7.64 2.95 -31.82
N PRO A 90 6.51 3.68 -31.81
CA PRO A 90 6.37 4.93 -32.53
C PRO A 90 7.48 5.93 -32.24
N LYS A 91 7.74 6.77 -33.25
CA LYS A 91 8.79 7.79 -33.22
C LYS A 91 8.67 8.78 -32.05
N ASP A 92 7.48 8.96 -31.48
CA ASP A 92 7.20 9.91 -30.40
C ASP A 92 7.00 9.27 -29.00
N TYR A 93 7.63 8.12 -28.72
CA TYR A 93 7.55 7.44 -27.41
C TYR A 93 8.32 8.13 -26.28
N ALA A 94 9.13 9.14 -26.60
CA ALA A 94 9.97 9.83 -25.64
C ALA A 94 9.16 10.34 -24.44
N LEU A 95 7.95 10.87 -24.67
CA LEU A 95 7.09 11.36 -23.59
C LEU A 95 6.72 10.26 -22.59
N LEU A 96 6.38 9.08 -23.10
CA LEU A 96 5.95 7.93 -22.31
C LEU A 96 7.12 7.34 -21.53
N ILE A 97 8.28 7.20 -22.17
CA ILE A 97 9.52 6.72 -21.55
C ILE A 97 9.95 7.67 -20.44
N TRP A 98 10.09 8.96 -20.73
CA TRP A 98 10.51 9.97 -19.75
C TRP A 98 9.45 10.27 -18.68
N SER A 99 8.24 9.75 -18.82
CA SER A 99 7.22 9.77 -17.76
C SER A 99 7.23 8.50 -16.91
N SER A 100 7.69 7.37 -17.45
CA SER A 100 7.68 6.07 -16.75
C SER A 100 9.00 5.77 -16.05
N VAL A 101 10.14 6.08 -16.68
CA VAL A 101 11.49 5.70 -16.21
C VAL A 101 11.79 6.20 -14.80
N PRO A 102 11.58 7.48 -14.43
CA PRO A 102 11.86 7.94 -13.07
C PRO A 102 11.06 7.18 -12.01
N LEU A 103 9.81 6.85 -12.31
CA LEU A 103 8.95 6.07 -11.41
C LEU A 103 9.43 4.63 -11.30
N LEU A 104 9.77 3.99 -12.42
CA LEU A 104 10.33 2.63 -12.44
C LEU A 104 11.62 2.55 -11.62
N LEU A 105 12.53 3.51 -11.80
CA LEU A 105 13.79 3.58 -11.04
C LEU A 105 13.52 3.75 -9.55
N TYR A 106 12.67 4.71 -9.18
CA TYR A 106 12.29 4.93 -7.78
C TYR A 106 11.66 3.69 -7.15
N PHE A 107 10.66 3.07 -7.79
CA PHE A 107 9.99 1.91 -7.22
C PHE A 107 10.85 0.65 -7.22
N THR A 108 11.79 0.51 -8.16
CA THR A 108 12.80 -0.56 -8.13
C THR A 108 13.72 -0.40 -6.92
N TYR A 109 14.21 0.82 -6.67
CA TYR A 109 14.99 1.13 -5.47
C TYR A 109 14.15 0.95 -4.20
N HIS A 110 12.90 1.40 -4.18
CA HIS A 110 12.03 1.23 -3.04
C HIS A 110 11.73 -0.26 -2.75
N ALA A 111 11.59 -1.08 -3.79
CA ALA A 111 11.39 -2.52 -3.68
C ALA A 111 12.62 -3.26 -3.12
N THR A 112 13.79 -2.62 -3.04
CA THR A 112 14.93 -3.17 -2.28
C THR A 112 14.87 -2.86 -0.79
N HIS A 113 13.84 -2.16 -0.33
CA HIS A 113 13.72 -1.68 1.04
C HIS A 113 12.38 -2.08 1.69
N ALA A 114 11.28 -1.96 0.94
CA ALA A 114 9.93 -2.21 1.41
C ALA A 114 9.00 -2.69 0.27
N PRO A 115 7.89 -3.38 0.60
CA PRO A 115 6.94 -3.83 -0.41
C PRO A 115 6.23 -2.63 -1.06
N VAL A 116 6.27 -2.57 -2.39
CA VAL A 116 5.51 -1.58 -3.16
C VAL A 116 4.03 -1.96 -3.13
N GLN A 117 3.17 -1.04 -2.71
CA GLN A 117 1.73 -1.28 -2.65
C GLN A 117 1.07 -1.06 -4.02
N ALA A 118 -0.03 -1.77 -4.30
CA ALA A 118 -0.73 -1.70 -5.59
C ALA A 118 -1.20 -0.29 -5.96
N ASN A 119 -1.67 0.48 -4.98
CA ASN A 119 -2.08 1.87 -5.18
C ASN A 119 -0.91 2.81 -5.52
N TRP A 120 0.33 2.46 -5.18
CA TRP A 120 1.49 3.32 -5.43
C TRP A 120 1.87 3.36 -6.91
N ILE A 121 1.66 2.26 -7.63
CA ILE A 121 2.04 2.16 -9.04
C ILE A 121 0.95 2.67 -10.00
N VAL A 122 -0.17 3.20 -9.49
CA VAL A 122 -1.29 3.70 -10.30
C VAL A 122 -0.84 4.71 -11.38
N PRO A 123 0.04 5.68 -11.11
CA PRO A 123 0.52 6.59 -12.17
C PRO A 123 1.26 5.88 -13.31
N LEU A 124 1.94 4.76 -13.00
CA LEU A 124 2.63 3.94 -14.00
C LEU A 124 1.64 3.13 -14.84
N GLN A 125 0.48 2.73 -14.26
CA GLN A 125 -0.58 2.01 -14.98
C GLN A 125 -1.13 2.81 -16.16
N ALA A 126 -1.25 4.14 -16.03
CA ALA A 126 -1.67 5.00 -17.13
C ALA A 126 -0.68 4.92 -18.32
N CYS A 127 0.62 4.88 -18.04
CA CYS A 127 1.64 4.75 -19.08
C CYS A 127 1.60 3.37 -19.75
N VAL A 128 1.41 2.31 -18.96
CA VAL A 128 1.25 0.93 -19.48
C VAL A 128 0.00 0.80 -20.34
N ALA A 129 -1.12 1.40 -19.93
CA ALA A 129 -2.36 1.42 -20.70
C ALA A 129 -2.18 2.12 -22.06
N ILE A 130 -1.53 3.29 -22.08
CA ILE A 130 -1.20 3.99 -23.33
C ILE A 130 -0.29 3.12 -24.20
N ALA A 131 0.76 2.51 -23.64
CA ALA A 131 1.64 1.59 -24.38
C ALA A 131 0.83 0.44 -25.00
N ALA A 132 -0.09 -0.14 -24.25
CA ALA A 132 -0.93 -1.25 -24.70
C ALA A 132 -1.80 -0.89 -25.91
N THR A 133 -2.28 0.36 -26.04
CA THR A 133 -3.06 0.78 -27.22
C THR A 133 -2.28 0.62 -28.51
N PHE A 134 -0.99 0.98 -28.51
CA PHE A 134 -0.12 0.83 -29.69
C PHE A 134 0.16 -0.64 -30.03
N GLY A 135 0.24 -1.51 -29.02
CA GLY A 135 0.36 -2.95 -29.25
C GLY A 135 -0.94 -3.59 -29.76
N LEU A 136 -2.09 -3.08 -29.32
CA LEU A 136 -3.41 -3.53 -29.74
C LEU A 136 -3.70 -3.15 -31.21
N VAL A 137 -3.31 -1.95 -31.65
CA VAL A 137 -3.47 -1.51 -33.05
C VAL A 137 -2.72 -2.43 -34.03
N GLN A 138 -1.62 -3.05 -33.58
CA GLN A 138 -0.85 -4.03 -34.36
C GLN A 138 -1.44 -5.45 -34.35
N ALA A 139 -2.58 -5.68 -33.67
CA ALA A 139 -3.24 -6.98 -33.71
C ALA A 139 -4.06 -7.11 -35.00
N GLN A 140 -4.08 -8.31 -35.59
CA GLN A 140 -4.85 -8.59 -36.82
C GLN A 140 -6.36 -8.36 -36.66
N SER A 141 -6.88 -8.53 -35.43
CA SER A 141 -8.31 -8.41 -35.13
C SER A 141 -8.55 -7.56 -33.87
N PRO A 142 -8.33 -6.23 -33.92
CA PRO A 142 -8.40 -5.37 -32.73
C PRO A 142 -9.80 -5.38 -32.08
N ARG A 143 -10.87 -5.48 -32.88
CA ARG A 143 -12.25 -5.57 -32.38
C ARG A 143 -12.50 -6.80 -31.50
N LEU A 144 -11.91 -7.95 -31.85
CA LEU A 144 -12.02 -9.17 -31.03
C LEU A 144 -11.34 -8.98 -29.69
N TRP A 145 -10.14 -8.40 -29.69
CA TRP A 145 -9.36 -8.16 -28.49
C TRP A 145 -9.96 -7.09 -27.58
N ILE A 146 -10.59 -6.05 -28.14
CA ILE A 146 -11.38 -5.09 -27.36
C ILE A 146 -12.53 -5.81 -26.65
N LYS A 147 -13.31 -6.63 -27.37
CA LYS A 147 -14.40 -7.42 -26.76
C LYS A 147 -13.88 -8.37 -25.68
N ALA A 148 -12.77 -9.06 -25.92
CA ALA A 148 -12.15 -9.94 -24.94
C ALA A 148 -11.66 -9.19 -23.70
N THR A 149 -11.09 -7.99 -23.87
CA THR A 149 -10.65 -7.13 -22.75
C THR A 149 -11.84 -6.65 -21.93
N LEU A 150 -12.92 -6.20 -22.60
CA LEU A 150 -14.14 -5.76 -21.92
C LEU A 150 -14.83 -6.91 -21.18
N ALA A 151 -14.94 -8.08 -21.81
CA ALA A 151 -15.50 -9.28 -21.18
C ALA A 151 -14.67 -9.72 -19.97
N GLY A 152 -13.34 -9.74 -20.10
CA GLY A 152 -12.42 -10.05 -19.00
C GLY A 152 -12.53 -9.04 -17.86
N ALA A 153 -12.57 -7.74 -18.16
CA ALA A 153 -12.73 -6.69 -17.16
C ALA A 153 -14.09 -6.79 -16.44
N LEU A 154 -15.15 -7.11 -17.17
CA LEU A 154 -16.47 -7.33 -16.59
C LEU A 154 -16.49 -8.56 -15.68
N LEU A 155 -15.93 -9.69 -16.13
CA LEU A 155 -15.83 -10.92 -15.32
C LEU A 155 -15.01 -10.68 -14.04
N LEU A 156 -13.89 -9.98 -14.13
CA LEU A 156 -13.07 -9.62 -12.96
C LEU A 156 -13.81 -8.68 -12.01
N SER A 157 -14.54 -7.71 -12.55
CA SER A 157 -15.33 -6.76 -11.74
C SER A 157 -16.48 -7.47 -11.03
N VAL A 158 -17.25 -8.29 -11.75
CA VAL A 158 -18.34 -9.10 -11.18
C VAL A 158 -17.80 -10.08 -10.14
N GLY A 159 -16.69 -10.77 -10.42
CA GLY A 159 -16.04 -11.65 -9.45
C GLY A 159 -15.55 -10.92 -8.20
N SER A 160 -14.99 -9.72 -8.35
CA SER A 160 -14.55 -8.90 -7.22
C SER A 160 -15.72 -8.45 -6.36
N VAL A 161 -16.83 -8.04 -6.97
CA VAL A 161 -18.08 -7.71 -6.26
C VAL A 161 -18.63 -8.95 -5.57
N ALA A 162 -18.72 -10.08 -6.27
CA ALA A 162 -19.24 -11.33 -5.72
C ALA A 162 -18.44 -11.79 -4.50
N THR A 163 -17.11 -11.68 -4.51
CA THR A 163 -16.26 -12.01 -3.36
C THR A 163 -16.40 -11.01 -2.21
N ALA A 164 -16.55 -9.72 -2.49
CA ALA A 164 -16.76 -8.70 -1.46
C ALA A 164 -18.09 -8.87 -0.71
N PHE A 165 -19.12 -9.40 -1.38
CA PHE A 165 -20.44 -9.68 -0.81
C PHE A 165 -20.68 -11.16 -0.50
N ASN A 166 -19.66 -12.01 -0.57
CA ASN A 166 -19.81 -13.43 -0.26
C ASN A 166 -19.81 -13.63 1.28
N PRO A 167 -20.92 -14.07 1.90
CA PRO A 167 -20.99 -14.29 3.35
C PRO A 167 -20.04 -15.41 3.85
N ALA A 168 -19.44 -16.20 2.96
CA ALA A 168 -18.49 -17.24 3.31
C ALA A 168 -17.02 -16.76 3.40
N THR A 169 -16.70 -15.49 3.09
CA THR A 169 -15.36 -14.97 3.36
C THR A 169 -15.18 -14.80 4.86
N PRO A 170 -14.25 -15.52 5.53
CA PRO A 170 -14.10 -15.41 6.97
C PRO A 170 -13.66 -14.01 7.36
N ASP A 171 -14.45 -13.33 8.19
CA ASP A 171 -14.06 -12.05 8.75
C ASP A 171 -12.75 -12.21 9.53
N ARG A 172 -11.82 -11.27 9.32
CA ARG A 172 -10.50 -11.30 9.97
C ARG A 172 -10.62 -11.26 11.51
N HIS A 173 -11.76 -10.79 12.03
CA HIS A 173 -12.11 -10.79 13.45
C HIS A 173 -12.31 -12.20 14.03
N ASP A 174 -12.89 -13.16 13.29
CA ASP A 174 -13.16 -14.53 13.78
C ASP A 174 -11.91 -15.40 13.90
N ARG A 175 -10.86 -15.11 13.11
CA ARG A 175 -9.56 -15.79 13.23
C ARG A 175 -8.79 -15.43 14.49
N GLN A 176 -9.13 -14.32 15.15
CA GLN A 176 -8.42 -13.84 16.32
C GLN A 176 -9.11 -14.26 17.63
N SER A 177 -10.43 -14.50 17.61
CA SER A 177 -11.18 -15.08 18.73
C SER A 177 -10.96 -16.59 18.90
N THR A 178 -10.65 -17.30 17.81
CA THR A 178 -10.46 -18.76 17.79
C THR A 178 -9.05 -19.21 18.20
N LYS A 179 -8.09 -18.29 18.37
CA LYS A 179 -6.78 -18.64 18.95
C LYS A 179 -6.91 -18.69 20.47
N PRO A 180 -6.70 -19.85 21.12
CA PRO A 180 -6.78 -19.94 22.56
C PRO A 180 -5.76 -18.99 23.18
N ASN A 181 -6.25 -18.11 24.05
CA ASN A 181 -5.43 -17.11 24.72
C ASN A 181 -4.29 -17.83 25.45
N ALA A 182 -3.03 -17.43 25.25
CA ALA A 182 -1.88 -18.14 25.84
C ALA A 182 -1.96 -18.25 27.38
N ARG A 183 -2.66 -17.29 28.02
CA ARG A 183 -3.03 -17.36 29.45
C ARG A 183 -3.95 -18.54 29.79
N MET A 184 -4.94 -18.82 28.96
CA MET A 184 -5.92 -19.90 29.18
C MET A 184 -5.27 -21.29 29.06
N VAL A 185 -4.35 -21.47 28.10
CA VAL A 185 -3.58 -22.73 27.94
C VAL A 185 -2.64 -22.98 29.14
N SER A 186 -2.13 -21.92 29.76
CA SER A 186 -1.27 -22.04 30.94
C SER A 186 -2.03 -22.42 32.21
N ASP A 187 -3.29 -22.02 32.35
CA ASP A 187 -4.15 -22.39 33.48
C ASP A 187 -4.64 -23.85 33.39
N THR A 188 -4.97 -24.33 32.19
CA THR A 188 -5.38 -25.73 32.01
C THR A 188 -4.24 -26.71 32.32
N ARG A 189 -2.98 -26.31 32.06
CA ARG A 189 -1.80 -27.12 32.44
C ARG A 189 -1.50 -27.12 33.94
N ARG A 190 -1.96 -26.12 34.72
CA ARG A 190 -1.78 -26.12 36.18
C ARG A 190 -2.76 -27.08 36.87
N HIS A 191 -3.98 -27.24 36.34
CA HIS A 191 -5.00 -28.08 36.97
C HIS A 191 -4.89 -29.59 36.68
N HIS A 192 -4.08 -30.00 35.70
CA HIS A 192 -3.89 -31.42 35.33
C HIS A 192 -2.55 -32.03 35.75
N ARG A 193 -1.80 -31.39 36.66
CA ARG A 193 -0.70 -32.11 37.33
C ARG A 193 -1.30 -32.93 38.50
N PRO A 194 -1.16 -34.28 38.50
CA PRO A 194 -1.43 -35.05 39.70
C PRO A 194 -0.50 -34.55 40.80
N ALA A 195 -1.06 -34.26 41.98
CA ALA A 195 -0.28 -33.94 43.17
C ALA A 195 0.56 -35.17 43.53
N ALA A 196 1.80 -35.22 43.04
CA ALA A 196 2.83 -36.06 43.60
C ALA A 196 3.06 -35.56 45.03
N GLY A 197 2.55 -36.32 45.99
CA GLY A 197 2.68 -36.02 47.40
C GLY A 197 4.14 -35.87 47.79
N ASN A 198 4.44 -34.79 48.50
CA ASN A 198 5.53 -34.81 49.45
C ASN A 198 5.16 -33.90 50.61
N GLY A 199 4.89 -34.50 51.76
CA GLY A 199 4.53 -33.80 52.98
C GLY A 199 5.71 -33.00 53.50
N ARG A 200 5.50 -31.69 53.68
CA ARG A 200 6.25 -30.85 54.63
C ARG A 200 5.30 -29.81 55.22
N GLN A 201 4.79 -30.18 56.39
CA GLN A 201 4.55 -29.35 57.58
C GLN A 201 4.62 -27.83 57.37
N MET A 202 3.48 -27.15 57.49
CA MET A 202 3.38 -25.69 57.41
C MET A 202 2.79 -25.15 58.72
N ASP A 203 3.61 -24.32 59.36
CA ASP A 203 3.48 -23.80 60.70
C ASP A 203 2.42 -22.68 60.81
N ARG A 204 1.81 -22.55 61.99
CA ARG A 204 0.54 -21.84 62.22
C ARG A 204 0.67 -20.32 62.36
N HIS A 205 1.77 -19.72 61.92
CA HIS A 205 2.13 -18.33 62.29
C HIS A 205 2.06 -17.26 61.18
N ASP A 206 1.88 -17.60 59.90
CA ASP A 206 1.96 -16.60 58.81
C ASP A 206 0.61 -16.04 58.31
N ARG A 207 -0.50 -16.33 59.01
CA ARG A 207 -1.84 -15.93 58.55
C ARG A 207 -2.26 -14.48 58.90
N LEU A 208 -1.35 -13.65 59.43
CA LEU A 208 -1.70 -12.32 59.97
C LEU A 208 -0.99 -11.11 59.34
N ARG A 209 -0.34 -11.26 58.18
CA ARG A 209 0.47 -10.16 57.58
C ARG A 209 0.13 -9.70 56.16
N SER A 210 -1.03 -10.02 55.60
CA SER A 210 -1.39 -9.53 54.24
C SER A 210 -2.61 -8.61 54.14
N ASN A 211 -3.12 -8.07 55.25
CA ASN A 211 -4.27 -7.15 55.22
C ASN A 211 -3.87 -5.73 55.64
N ARG A 212 -3.15 -5.01 54.77
CA ARG A 212 -3.05 -3.55 54.85
C ARG A 212 -2.65 -2.93 53.50
N ILE A 213 -3.45 -1.95 53.09
CA ILE A 213 -3.20 -0.89 52.09
C ILE A 213 -3.59 -1.23 50.64
N ALA A 214 -4.89 -1.07 50.34
CA ALA A 214 -5.37 -0.66 49.03
C ALA A 214 -5.62 0.87 49.06
N ARG A 215 -4.94 1.64 48.21
CA ARG A 215 -5.27 3.04 47.92
C ARG A 215 -5.75 3.13 46.46
N PRO A 216 -6.90 3.76 46.16
CA PRO A 216 -7.28 4.06 44.79
C PRO A 216 -6.70 5.41 44.35
N SER A 217 -6.02 5.46 43.19
CA SER A 217 -5.67 6.74 42.54
C SER A 217 -6.52 6.95 41.28
N PHE A 218 -7.41 7.94 41.37
CA PHE A 218 -8.00 8.79 40.33
C PHE A 218 -7.84 8.40 38.85
N SER A 219 -8.96 8.11 38.19
CA SER A 219 -9.11 8.21 36.74
C SER A 219 -9.55 9.63 36.35
N SER A 220 -8.86 10.20 35.36
CA SER A 220 -9.18 11.51 34.77
C SER A 220 -10.15 11.30 33.61
N ASN A 221 -11.40 11.73 33.77
CA ASN A 221 -12.39 11.80 32.69
C ASN A 221 -12.18 13.09 31.90
N ALA A 222 -11.54 12.99 30.73
CA ALA A 222 -11.47 14.08 29.77
C ALA A 222 -12.81 14.24 29.04
N ARG A 223 -13.28 15.49 29.03
CA ARG A 223 -14.55 15.99 28.51
C ARG A 223 -14.81 15.60 27.06
N LEU A 224 -16.02 15.10 26.83
CA LEU A 224 -16.80 15.30 25.62
C LEU A 224 -17.04 16.81 25.41
N VAL A 225 -16.63 17.34 24.26
CA VAL A 225 -17.17 18.60 23.72
C VAL A 225 -17.67 18.30 22.31
N ARG A 226 -19.00 18.35 22.16
CA ARG A 226 -19.68 18.66 20.91
C ARG A 226 -19.49 20.16 20.63
N LEU A 227 -19.13 20.52 19.41
CA LEU A 227 -19.88 21.38 18.49
C LEU A 227 -19.16 21.36 17.14
#